data_AF-A0A7L3TIP3-F1
#
_entry.id   AF-A0A7L3TIP3-F1
#
_cell.length_a   1.000
_cell.length_b   1.000
_cell.length_c   1.000
_cell.angle_alpha   90.00
_cell.angle_beta   90.00
_cell.angle_gamma   90.00
#
_symmetry.space_group_name_H-M   'P 1'
#
loop_
_entity.id
_entity.type
_entity.pdbx_description
1 polymer ?
#
loop_
_entity_poly.entity_id
_entity_poly.type
_entity_poly.pdbx_seq_one_letter_code
_entity_poly.pdbx_strand_id
1 'polypeptide(L)'
;RLVEAGGGLRVPGDSVHLTCRGSGFDFKYYYVYWYRQAPGGGLEWVSYINQDSSFTQFGQSVQGRATVSRDNSRSESSLSL
;
A
#
# COMPACT_ATOMS: atom_id res chain seq x y z
N ARG A 1 -14.82 6.24 2.29
CA ARG A 1 -14.11 6.64 1.06
C ARG A 1 -12.61 6.47 1.26
N LEU A 2 -11.90 6.00 0.24
CA LEU A 2 -10.44 5.97 0.18
C LEU A 2 -9.93 7.12 -0.69
N VAL A 3 -8.76 7.66 -0.33
CA VAL A 3 -8.07 8.70 -1.09
C VAL A 3 -6.58 8.36 -1.13
N GLU A 4 -6.07 8.15 -2.34
CA GLU A 4 -4.67 7.84 -2.60
C GLU A 4 -3.85 9.08 -3.00
N ALA A 5 -2.57 9.10 -2.62
CA ALA A 5 -1.62 10.13 -3.02
C ALA A 5 -0.20 9.55 -3.23
N GLY A 6 0.68 10.35 -3.83
CA GLY A 6 2.11 10.01 -3.99
C GLY A 6 2.49 9.34 -5.32
N GLY A 7 1.50 9.03 -6.15
CA GLY A 7 1.70 8.61 -7.53
C GLY A 7 2.27 9.72 -8.42
N GLY A 8 2.75 9.36 -9.61
CA GLY A 8 3.32 10.29 -10.58
C GLY A 8 4.47 9.68 -11.38
N LEU A 9 4.94 10.42 -12.39
CA LEU A 9 6.11 10.04 -13.16
C LEU A 9 7.37 10.24 -12.32
N ARG A 10 8.24 9.23 -12.28
CA ARG A 10 9.55 9.29 -11.62
C ARG A 10 10.63 8.72 -12.54
N VAL A 11 11.87 9.07 -12.26
CA VAL A 11 13.01 8.48 -12.98
C VAL A 11 13.22 7.04 -12.53
N PRO A 12 13.71 6.15 -13.40
CA PRO A 12 14.05 4.79 -13.01
C PRO A 12 15.07 4.78 -11.86
N GLY A 13 14.79 4.00 -10.81
CA GLY A 13 15.65 3.88 -9.63
C GLY A 13 15.22 4.75 -8.44
N ASP A 14 14.38 5.76 -8.66
CA ASP A 14 13.77 6.51 -7.56
C ASP A 14 12.73 5.67 -6.83
N SER A 15 12.73 5.79 -5.51
CA SER A 15 11.66 5.19 -4.71
C SER A 15 10.33 5.92 -4.94
N VAL A 16 9.24 5.17 -4.90
CA VAL A 16 7.88 5.68 -4.93
C VAL A 16 7.26 5.51 -3.54
N HIS A 17 6.70 6.59 -2.99
CA HIS A 17 5.92 6.54 -1.77
C HIS A 17 4.45 6.83 -2.10
N LEU A 18 3.59 5.87 -1.80
CA LEU A 18 2.15 5.97 -1.94
C LEU A 18 1.51 6.01 -0.55
N THR A 19 0.47 6.81 -0.40
CA THR A 19 -0.38 6.81 0.79
C THR A 19 -1.83 6.57 0.40
N CYS A 20 -2.58 5.95 1.31
CA CYS A 20 -4.01 5.70 1.16
C CYS A 20 -4.70 6.03 2.48
N ARG A 21 -5.60 7.02 2.47
CA ARG A 21 -6.32 7.50 3.64
C ARG A 21 -7.81 7.16 3.56
N GLY A 22 -8.31 6.51 4.60
CA GLY A 22 -9.72 6.22 4.82
C GLY A 22 -10.47 7.37 5.47
N SER A 23 -11.74 7.53 5.09
CA SER A 23 -12.71 8.42 5.72
C SER A 23 -14.05 7.70 5.86
N GLY A 24 -14.67 7.79 7.04
CA GLY A 24 -15.91 7.08 7.36
C GLY A 24 -15.71 5.61 7.76
N PHE A 25 -14.47 5.17 7.96
CA PHE A 25 -14.14 3.87 8.54
C PHE A 25 -12.75 3.92 9.17
N ASP A 26 -12.52 3.07 10.18
CA ASP A 26 -11.26 2.98 10.89
C ASP A 26 -10.48 1.75 10.42
N PHE A 27 -9.27 1.98 9.91
CA PHE A 27 -8.39 0.92 9.45
C PHE A 27 -8.19 -0.14 10.54
N LYS A 28 -8.21 0.21 11.83
CA LYS A 28 -8.04 -0.73 12.97
C LYS A 28 -8.93 -1.97 12.90
N TYR A 29 -10.06 -1.92 12.20
CA TYR A 29 -10.96 -3.07 12.05
C TYR A 29 -10.78 -3.85 10.74
N TYR A 30 -9.88 -3.41 9.87
CA TYR A 30 -9.69 -3.95 8.53
C TYR A 30 -8.23 -4.27 8.22
N TYR A 31 -8.06 -5.28 7.38
CA TYR A 31 -6.81 -5.53 6.69
C TYR A 31 -6.63 -4.53 5.55
N VAL A 32 -5.38 -4.19 5.23
CA VAL A 32 -5.07 -3.34 4.09
C VAL A 32 -4.25 -4.14 3.09
N TYR A 33 -4.72 -4.13 1.84
CA TYR A 33 -4.05 -4.76 0.72
C TYR A 33 -3.63 -3.70 -0.28
N TRP A 34 -2.41 -3.81 -0.80
CA TRP A 34 -1.96 -3.02 -1.93
C TRP A 34 -1.96 -3.87 -3.19
N TYR A 35 -2.47 -3.30 -4.28
CA TYR A 35 -2.48 -3.91 -5.61
C TYR A 35 -1.91 -2.91 -6.62
N ARG A 36 -1.39 -3.43 -7.73
CA ARG A 36 -1.00 -2.64 -8.90
C ARG A 36 -1.56 -3.27 -10.17
N GLN A 37 -1.78 -2.44 -11.18
CA GLN A 37 -2.22 -2.90 -12.49
C GLN A 37 -1.53 -2.08 -13.57
N ALA A 38 -0.80 -2.75 -14.45
CA ALA A 38 -0.22 -2.11 -15.63
C ALA A 38 -1.30 -1.88 -16.70
N PRO A 39 -1.15 -0.90 -17.61
CA PRO A 39 -2.03 -0.75 -18.76
C PRO A 39 -2.11 -2.06 -19.56
N GLY A 40 -3.33 -2.59 -19.75
CA GLY A 40 -3.56 -3.88 -20.43
C GLY A 40 -3.17 -5.13 -19.63
N GLY A 41 -2.67 -4.98 -18.41
CA GLY A 41 -2.30 -6.08 -17.52
C GLY A 41 -3.41 -6.50 -16.55
N GLY A 42 -3.20 -7.64 -15.90
CA GLY A 42 -4.04 -8.09 -14.79
C GLY A 42 -3.73 -7.34 -13.48
N LEU A 43 -4.65 -7.46 -12.52
CA LEU A 43 -4.44 -6.97 -11.16
C LEU A 43 -3.38 -7.84 -10.47
N GLU A 44 -2.32 -7.22 -9.98
CA GLU A 44 -1.22 -7.88 -9.27
C GLU A 44 -1.24 -7.48 -7.80
N TRP A 45 -1.20 -8.47 -6.90
CA TRP A 45 -1.09 -8.25 -5.47
C TRP A 45 0.34 -7.82 -5.07
N VAL A 46 0.46 -6.76 -4.28
CA VAL A 46 1.74 -6.14 -3.88
C VAL A 46 2.05 -6.40 -2.42
N SER A 47 1.11 -6.13 -1.51
CA SER A 47 1.33 -6.37 -0.09
C SER A 47 0.03 -6.55 0.69
N TYR A 48 0.20 -7.08 1.90
CA TYR A 48 -0.83 -7.22 2.93
C TYR A 48 -0.25 -6.76 4.26
N ILE A 49 -1.05 -6.03 5.04
CA ILE A 49 -0.75 -5.70 6.44
C ILE A 49 -2.01 -5.89 7.30
N ASN A 50 -1.87 -6.63 8.40
CA ASN A 50 -2.98 -6.88 9.31
C ASN A 50 -3.29 -5.66 10.21
N GLN A 51 -4.30 -5.76 11.08
CA GLN A 51 -4.85 -4.60 11.80
C GLN A 51 -3.88 -3.96 12.79
N ASP A 52 -3.07 -4.78 13.44
CA ASP A 52 -2.10 -4.41 14.47
C ASP A 52 -0.66 -4.35 13.93
N SER A 53 -0.47 -4.54 12.62
CA SER A 53 0.83 -4.57 11.95
C SER A 53 1.78 -5.68 12.41
N SER A 54 1.29 -6.68 13.15
CA SER A 54 2.11 -7.82 13.58
C SER A 54 2.43 -8.81 12.45
N PHE A 55 1.65 -8.77 11.36
CA PHE A 55 1.85 -9.64 10.23
C PHE A 55 1.78 -8.87 8.91
N THR A 56 2.82 -9.05 8.12
CA THR A 56 3.01 -8.37 6.83
C THR A 56 3.48 -9.37 5.79
N GLN A 57 2.93 -9.30 4.58
CA GLN A 57 3.36 -10.13 3.45
C GLN A 57 3.51 -9.28 2.20
N PHE A 58 4.40 -9.69 1.30
CA PHE A 58 4.65 -9.02 0.03
C PHE A 58 4.52 -10.00 -1.13
N GLY A 59 4.11 -9.47 -2.28
CA GLY A 59 4.14 -10.20 -3.55
C GLY A 59 5.58 -10.54 -3.92
N GLN A 60 5.78 -11.71 -4.54
CA GLN A 60 7.12 -12.18 -4.93
C GLN A 60 7.89 -11.15 -5.77
N SER A 61 7.19 -10.40 -6.62
CA SER A 61 7.80 -9.41 -7.50
C SER A 61 8.42 -8.22 -6.75
N VAL A 62 7.98 -7.93 -5.52
CA VAL A 62 8.42 -6.78 -4.71
C VAL A 62 9.06 -7.18 -3.38
N GLN A 63 9.19 -8.49 -3.12
CA GLN A 63 9.83 -9.03 -1.93
C GLN A 63 11.24 -8.44 -1.76
N GLY A 64 11.55 -7.94 -0.57
CA GLY A 64 12.86 -7.34 -0.25
C GLY A 64 13.08 -5.93 -0.81
N ARG A 65 12.11 -5.36 -1.54
CA ARG A 65 12.16 -3.98 -2.05
C ARG A 65 11.03 -3.11 -1.51
N ALA A 66 9.83 -3.69 -1.38
CA ALA A 66 8.68 -2.99 -0.83
C ALA A 66 8.76 -2.87 0.70
N THR A 67 8.24 -1.76 1.22
CA THR A 67 7.91 -1.59 2.64
C THR A 67 6.47 -1.11 2.76
N VAL A 68 5.69 -1.66 3.69
CA VAL A 68 4.32 -1.22 3.97
C VAL A 68 4.18 -0.87 5.44
N SER A 69 3.40 0.17 5.73
CA SER A 69 3.06 0.59 7.08
C SER A 69 1.64 1.14 7.15
N ARG A 70 1.16 1.39 8.36
CA ARG A 70 -0.16 1.97 8.61
C ARG A 70 -0.18 2.76 9.92
N ASP A 71 -1.04 3.76 9.96
CA ASP A 71 -1.39 4.55 11.13
C ASP A 71 -2.91 4.48 11.33
N ASN A 72 -3.32 3.72 12.35
CA ASN A 72 -4.73 3.54 12.69
C ASN A 72 -5.38 4.84 13.19
N SER A 73 -4.62 5.69 13.90
CA SER A 73 -5.15 6.97 14.41
C SER A 73 -5.55 7.93 13.29
N ARG A 74 -4.92 7.78 12.13
CA ARG A 74 -5.18 8.57 10.93
C ARG A 74 -5.99 7.81 9.87
N SER A 75 -6.27 6.53 10.11
CA SER A 75 -6.83 5.60 9.11
C SER A 75 -6.07 5.69 7.79
N GLU A 76 -4.74 5.56 7.87
CA GLU A 76 -3.84 5.78 6.75
C GLU A 76 -2.90 4.58 6.58
N SER A 77 -2.62 4.17 5.34
CA SER A 77 -1.57 3.19 5.01
C SER A 77 -0.60 3.79 4.03
N SER A 78 0.67 3.38 4.12
CA SER A 78 1.74 3.80 3.23
C SER A 78 2.43 2.59 2.60
N LEU A 79 2.77 2.70 1.32
CA LEU A 79 3.57 1.75 0.56
C LEU A 79 4.77 2.46 -0.06
N SER A 80 5.96 1.89 0.14
CA SER A 80 7.22 2.34 -0.43
C SER A 80 7.73 1.27 -1.37
N LEU A 81 8.13 1.64 -2.59
CA LEU A 81 8.68 0.76 -3.63
C LEU A 81 9.95 1.32 -4.25
#